data_AF-A0A839GR89-F1
#
_entry.id   AF-A0A839GR89-F1
#
_cell.length_a   1.000
_cell.length_b   1.000
_cell.length_c   1.000
_cell.angle_alpha   90.00
_cell.angle_beta   90.00
_cell.angle_gamma   90.00
#
_symmetry.space_group_name_H-M   'P 1'
#
loop_
_entity.id
_entity.type
_entity.pdbx_description
1 polymer ?
#
loop_
_entity_poly.entity_id
_entity_poly.type
_entity_poly.pdbx_seq_one_letter_code
_entity_poly.pdbx_strand_id
1 'polypeptide(L)'
;MGISSSFLAGAQPAAGAAPDSVTAETKRKLTIFPVASYSPETSFSFGAKGIYVIRPAGSYVRDRPTSYSLTFFYTLKQQIISSLRADIWQNHNRDHWQGTANFNDYPYVFFGIGNKAPESAEENYTSLSWDGFVQYERRVSPKIYVGGRYDFRHEELTETEASGMLAAGVIEGSTGTRASGLGPTLSYDTRNHLYTPRKGAYHQASVQAFGKALGGSTSFNRYTLDFRKYFPAPGRAVVAVQAQFTATSGKVPFQYLAAIGGSTLLRGYLNARYRDRHAEVFQAEYRLPLFWRIGVVAFAAAGKVAPDFSQLVPTSLHPAGGLGVRYRLNDEGINLRVDAALSKSMPAVYFSLYEAF
;
A
#
# COMPACT_ATOMS: atom_id res chain seq x y z
N MET A 1 12.97 3.60 -80.54
CA MET A 1 11.96 2.75 -79.88
C MET A 1 12.70 2.05 -78.74
N GLY A 2 12.71 2.57 -77.52
CA GLY A 2 11.62 2.49 -76.53
C GLY A 2 11.78 1.17 -75.74
N ILE A 3 11.76 1.06 -74.42
CA ILE A 3 11.33 1.90 -73.30
C ILE A 3 12.11 1.42 -72.05
N SER A 4 12.41 2.34 -71.15
CA SER A 4 13.00 2.16 -69.81
C SER A 4 12.05 1.45 -68.84
N SER A 5 12.53 0.60 -67.91
CA SER A 5 11.94 0.50 -66.56
C SER A 5 12.86 -0.17 -65.54
N SER A 6 13.34 0.67 -64.64
CA SER A 6 13.91 0.38 -63.33
C SER A 6 12.93 -0.32 -62.38
N PHE A 7 13.34 -1.43 -61.77
CA PHE A 7 12.67 -1.99 -60.58
C PHE A 7 13.24 -1.33 -59.32
N LEU A 8 12.51 -0.34 -58.82
CA LEU A 8 12.69 0.23 -57.49
C LEU A 8 12.20 -0.77 -56.44
N ALA A 9 13.08 -1.10 -55.50
CA ALA A 9 12.74 -1.78 -54.26
C ALA A 9 11.77 -0.90 -53.45
N GLY A 10 10.51 -1.31 -53.39
CA GLY A 10 9.52 -0.72 -52.50
C GLY A 10 9.78 -1.17 -51.07
N ALA A 11 10.48 -0.35 -50.28
CA ALA A 11 10.44 -0.46 -48.83
C ALA A 11 8.99 -0.17 -48.37
N GLN A 12 8.31 -1.21 -47.87
CA GLN A 12 7.07 -1.05 -47.13
C GLN A 12 7.35 -0.14 -45.92
N PRO A 13 6.66 1.00 -45.76
CA PRO A 13 6.76 1.74 -44.52
C PRO A 13 6.20 0.85 -43.41
N ALA A 14 7.01 0.64 -42.37
CA ALA A 14 6.56 0.00 -41.15
C ALA A 14 5.26 0.69 -40.71
N ALA A 15 4.19 -0.10 -40.54
CA ALA A 15 2.90 0.38 -40.09
C ALA A 15 3.09 1.16 -38.78
N GLY A 16 3.12 2.48 -38.89
CA GLY A 16 3.11 3.38 -37.73
C GLY A 16 1.84 3.07 -36.95
N ALA A 17 2.00 2.69 -35.69
CA ALA A 17 0.88 2.62 -34.77
C ALA A 17 0.11 3.94 -34.87
N ALA A 18 -1.19 3.87 -35.18
CA ALA A 18 -2.05 5.05 -35.20
C ALA A 18 -1.80 5.87 -33.93
N PRO A 19 -1.67 7.20 -34.01
CA PRO A 19 -1.45 8.00 -32.81
C PRO A 19 -2.61 7.71 -31.85
N ASP A 20 -2.26 7.22 -30.65
CA ASP A 20 -3.23 6.97 -29.59
C ASP A 20 -4.11 8.20 -29.46
N SER A 21 -5.43 8.03 -29.58
CA SER A 21 -6.36 9.15 -29.47
C SER A 21 -6.16 9.83 -28.12
N VAL A 22 -5.91 11.14 -28.16
CA VAL A 22 -5.76 11.97 -26.96
C VAL A 22 -7.14 12.35 -26.42
N THR A 23 -7.27 12.45 -25.11
CA THR A 23 -8.48 13.02 -24.51
C THR A 23 -8.58 14.50 -24.84
N ALA A 24 -9.60 14.88 -25.62
CA ALA A 24 -9.84 16.26 -26.04
C ALA A 24 -10.13 17.20 -24.86
N GLU A 25 -10.80 16.69 -23.83
CA GLU A 25 -11.17 17.46 -22.64
C GLU A 25 -10.63 16.85 -21.36
N THR A 26 -10.47 17.69 -20.34
CA THR A 26 -10.08 17.26 -19.01
C THR A 26 -11.24 16.54 -18.32
N LYS A 27 -11.08 15.27 -17.99
CA LYS A 27 -12.07 14.51 -17.21
C LYS A 27 -11.77 14.61 -15.72
N ARG A 28 -12.78 14.92 -14.91
CA ARG A 28 -12.69 15.05 -13.44
C ARG A 28 -13.81 14.28 -12.80
N LYS A 29 -13.51 13.55 -11.72
CA LYS A 29 -14.53 12.85 -10.93
C LYS A 29 -14.19 12.93 -9.46
N LEU A 30 -15.08 13.54 -8.67
CA LEU A 30 -15.08 13.47 -7.21
C LEU A 30 -16.07 12.40 -6.78
N THR A 31 -15.70 11.58 -5.80
CA THR A 31 -16.63 10.64 -5.16
C THR A 31 -16.39 10.67 -3.66
N ILE A 32 -17.46 10.81 -2.88
CA ILE A 32 -17.42 10.93 -1.42
C ILE A 32 -18.19 9.76 -0.83
N PHE A 33 -17.61 9.09 0.17
CA PHE A 33 -18.21 7.97 0.88
C PHE A 33 -18.33 8.33 2.35
N PRO A 34 -19.54 8.38 2.93
CA PRO A 34 -19.66 8.32 4.37
C PRO A 34 -19.20 6.95 4.84
N VAL A 35 -18.50 6.91 5.96
CA VAL A 35 -18.08 5.67 6.60
C VAL A 35 -18.44 5.77 8.07
N ALA A 36 -19.09 4.74 8.58
CA ALA A 36 -19.30 4.56 10.01
C ALA A 36 -18.75 3.19 10.40
N SER A 37 -18.12 3.12 11.57
CA SER A 37 -17.68 1.84 12.13
C SER A 37 -17.78 1.85 13.64
N TYR A 38 -17.73 0.68 14.28
CA TYR A 38 -17.78 0.54 15.72
C TYR A 38 -16.63 -0.36 16.16
N SER A 39 -15.93 0.03 17.22
CA SER A 39 -15.02 -0.85 17.95
C SER A 39 -15.16 -0.60 19.47
N PRO A 40 -14.93 -1.61 20.33
CA PRO A 40 -14.97 -1.41 21.78
C PRO A 40 -14.02 -0.29 22.26
N GLU A 41 -12.86 -0.18 21.63
CA GLU A 41 -11.80 0.76 21.97
C GLU A 41 -12.22 2.20 21.64
N THR A 42 -12.94 2.40 20.53
CA THR A 42 -13.25 3.75 20.01
C THR A 42 -14.73 4.13 20.00
N SER A 43 -15.62 3.21 20.40
CA SER A 43 -17.07 3.34 20.23
C SER A 43 -17.43 3.56 18.75
N PHE A 44 -18.56 4.22 18.48
CA PHE A 44 -18.88 4.62 17.12
C PHE A 44 -17.88 5.64 16.58
N SER A 45 -17.46 5.41 15.34
CA SER A 45 -16.66 6.31 14.52
C SER A 45 -17.46 6.70 13.29
N PHE A 46 -17.37 7.98 12.93
CA PHE A 46 -18.03 8.57 11.78
C PHE A 46 -16.98 9.32 10.97
N GLY A 47 -17.08 9.20 9.66
CA GLY A 47 -16.08 9.77 8.79
C GLY A 47 -16.54 9.85 7.36
N ALA A 48 -15.66 10.39 6.55
CA ALA A 48 -15.83 10.41 5.12
C ALA A 48 -14.51 10.11 4.42
N LYS A 49 -14.63 9.50 3.24
CA LYS A 49 -13.53 9.37 2.31
C LYS A 49 -13.88 10.00 0.98
N GLY A 50 -13.15 11.03 0.60
CA GLY A 50 -13.22 11.66 -0.72
C GLY A 50 -12.12 11.13 -1.63
N ILE A 51 -12.45 10.84 -2.88
CA ILE A 51 -11.48 10.53 -3.94
C ILE A 51 -11.74 11.45 -5.12
N TYR A 52 -10.73 12.20 -5.51
CA TYR A 52 -10.75 13.07 -6.68
C TYR A 52 -9.79 12.53 -7.74
N VAL A 53 -10.33 12.18 -8.90
CA VAL A 53 -9.57 11.61 -10.03
C VAL A 53 -9.61 12.58 -11.20
N ILE A 54 -8.43 12.83 -11.79
CA ILE A 54 -8.24 13.78 -12.88
C ILE A 54 -7.49 13.10 -14.02
N ARG A 55 -7.98 13.36 -15.24
CA ARG A 55 -7.30 13.05 -16.48
C ARG A 55 -7.21 14.33 -17.33
N PRO A 56 -6.06 15.02 -17.35
CA PRO A 56 -5.89 16.26 -18.08
C PRO A 56 -6.13 16.11 -19.59
N ALA A 57 -6.58 17.17 -20.26
CA ALA A 57 -6.62 17.23 -21.71
C ALA A 57 -5.22 16.93 -22.30
N GLY A 58 -5.18 16.22 -23.42
CA GLY A 58 -3.93 15.75 -24.04
C GLY A 58 -3.40 14.42 -23.48
N SER A 59 -4.02 13.82 -22.46
CA SER A 59 -3.64 12.49 -21.98
C SER A 59 -3.98 11.41 -23.02
N TYR A 60 -3.11 10.40 -23.18
CA TYR A 60 -3.44 9.21 -23.95
C TYR A 60 -4.39 8.28 -23.19
N VAL A 61 -5.09 7.40 -23.91
CA VAL A 61 -5.92 6.34 -23.29
C VAL A 61 -5.10 5.42 -22.37
N ARG A 62 -3.80 5.26 -22.64
CA ARG A 62 -2.86 4.48 -21.81
C ARG A 62 -2.25 5.26 -20.64
N ASP A 63 -2.43 6.57 -20.58
CA ASP A 63 -1.90 7.37 -19.48
C ASP A 63 -2.66 7.05 -18.19
N ARG A 64 -1.92 6.98 -17.08
CA ARG A 64 -2.49 6.71 -15.77
C ARG A 64 -3.14 7.98 -15.24
N PRO A 65 -4.35 7.90 -14.65
CA PRO A 65 -5.00 9.07 -14.10
C PRO A 65 -4.27 9.52 -12.82
N THR A 66 -4.33 10.82 -12.55
CA THR A 66 -3.90 11.38 -11.25
C THR A 66 -5.06 11.25 -10.25
N SER A 67 -4.76 10.86 -9.02
CA SER A 67 -5.76 10.81 -7.95
C SER A 67 -5.28 11.44 -6.64
N TYR A 68 -6.23 12.04 -5.95
CA TYR A 68 -6.10 12.51 -4.57
C TYR A 68 -7.18 11.85 -3.74
N SER A 69 -6.85 11.39 -2.53
CA SER A 69 -7.87 10.91 -1.61
C SER A 69 -7.65 11.43 -0.21
N LEU A 70 -8.72 11.90 0.42
CA LEU A 70 -8.74 12.30 1.83
C LEU A 70 -9.64 11.33 2.57
N THR A 71 -9.13 10.72 3.62
CA THR A 71 -9.89 9.95 4.61
C THR A 71 -9.93 10.76 5.89
N PHE A 72 -11.09 10.92 6.50
CA PHE A 72 -11.23 11.55 7.81
C PHE A 72 -12.22 10.74 8.64
N PHE A 73 -11.86 10.43 9.89
CA PHE A 73 -12.71 9.79 10.89
C PHE A 73 -12.63 10.55 12.20
N TYR A 74 -13.76 10.64 12.87
CA TYR A 74 -13.91 11.14 14.23
C TYR A 74 -14.74 10.14 15.04
N THR A 75 -14.36 9.90 16.28
CA THR A 75 -15.02 8.91 17.14
C THR A 75 -15.80 9.58 18.27
N LEU A 76 -16.75 8.87 18.87
CA LEU A 76 -17.47 9.36 20.05
C LEU A 76 -16.56 9.54 21.27
N LYS A 77 -15.40 8.87 21.30
CA LYS A 77 -14.35 9.06 22.30
C LYS A 77 -13.30 10.10 21.86
N GLN A 78 -13.66 11.01 20.95
CA GLN A 78 -12.86 12.18 20.54
C GLN A 78 -11.54 11.87 19.82
N GLN A 79 -11.42 10.69 19.21
CA GLN A 79 -10.22 10.32 18.43
C GLN A 79 -10.34 10.78 16.99
N ILE A 80 -9.20 11.08 16.36
CA ILE A 80 -9.12 11.59 14.99
C ILE A 80 -8.18 10.70 14.18
N ILE A 81 -8.64 10.26 13.02
CA ILE A 81 -7.79 9.69 11.98
C ILE A 81 -8.00 10.51 10.71
N SER A 82 -6.92 11.05 10.16
CA SER A 82 -6.92 11.74 8.86
C SER A 82 -5.79 11.21 8.00
N SER A 83 -6.06 10.96 6.72
CA SER A 83 -5.05 10.52 5.77
C SER A 83 -5.31 11.14 4.41
N LEU A 84 -4.41 12.01 3.99
CA LEU A 84 -4.31 12.52 2.62
C LEU A 84 -3.36 11.63 1.84
N ARG A 85 -3.76 11.23 0.63
CA ARG A 85 -2.93 10.51 -0.33
C ARG A 85 -2.97 11.24 -1.67
N ALA A 86 -1.82 11.35 -2.31
CA ALA A 86 -1.68 11.81 -3.68
C ALA A 86 -0.96 10.74 -4.52
N ASP A 87 -1.45 10.49 -5.73
CA ASP A 87 -0.85 9.62 -6.74
C ASP A 87 -0.94 10.35 -8.09
N ILE A 88 0.16 10.97 -8.51
CA ILE A 88 0.23 11.96 -9.57
C ILE A 88 1.11 11.42 -10.70
N TRP A 89 0.49 11.23 -11.87
CA TRP A 89 1.15 10.77 -13.08
C TRP A 89 1.25 11.92 -14.07
N GLN A 90 2.46 12.19 -14.56
CA GLN A 90 2.77 13.30 -15.45
C GLN A 90 3.58 12.83 -16.66
N ASN A 91 3.63 13.68 -17.70
CA ASN A 91 4.48 13.50 -18.87
C ASN A 91 4.31 12.11 -19.53
N HIS A 92 3.05 11.69 -19.75
CA HIS A 92 2.70 10.39 -20.34
C HIS A 92 3.33 9.19 -19.60
N ASN A 93 3.08 9.15 -18.29
CA ASN A 93 3.62 8.19 -17.33
C ASN A 93 5.16 8.18 -17.25
N ARG A 94 5.85 9.28 -17.59
CA ARG A 94 7.30 9.36 -17.42
C ARG A 94 7.67 9.76 -15.99
N ASP A 95 6.85 10.59 -15.36
CA ASP A 95 7.12 11.13 -14.04
C ASP A 95 5.96 10.73 -13.10
N HIS A 96 6.31 10.15 -11.96
CA HIS A 96 5.35 9.65 -10.96
C HIS A 96 5.69 10.22 -9.60
N TRP A 97 4.74 10.93 -9.00
CA TRP A 97 4.82 11.37 -7.61
C TRP A 97 3.76 10.64 -6.80
N GLN A 98 4.12 10.12 -5.65
CA GLN A 98 3.16 9.58 -4.71
C GLN A 98 3.51 9.98 -3.29
N GLY A 99 2.50 10.15 -2.44
CA GLY A 99 2.75 10.48 -1.06
C GLY A 99 1.52 10.33 -0.18
N THR A 100 1.78 10.26 1.11
CA THR A 100 0.76 10.31 2.15
C THR A 100 1.14 11.32 3.21
N ALA A 101 0.13 11.97 3.78
CA ALA A 101 0.25 12.76 5.00
C ALA A 101 -0.89 12.34 5.91
N ASN A 102 -0.57 11.81 7.09
CA ASN A 102 -1.54 11.32 8.04
C ASN A 102 -1.41 12.07 9.36
N PHE A 103 -2.54 12.15 10.04
CA PHE A 103 -2.68 12.58 11.41
C PHE A 103 -3.49 11.52 12.14
N ASN A 104 -2.97 10.99 13.24
CA ASN A 104 -3.72 10.04 14.05
C ASN A 104 -3.58 10.40 15.52
N ASP A 105 -4.70 10.61 16.18
CA ASP A 105 -4.88 10.57 17.62
C ASP A 105 -5.81 9.40 17.88
N TYR A 106 -5.26 8.23 18.23
CA TYR A 106 -5.99 6.97 18.23
C TYR A 106 -5.41 5.95 19.23
N PRO A 107 -6.25 5.17 19.93
CA PRO A 107 -5.78 4.07 20.77
C PRO A 107 -5.37 2.88 19.90
N TYR A 108 -4.19 2.36 20.18
CA TYR A 108 -3.63 1.19 19.54
C TYR A 108 -3.36 0.10 20.58
N VAL A 109 -3.09 -1.09 20.04
CA VAL A 109 -2.77 -2.26 20.84
C VAL A 109 -1.36 -2.73 20.50
N PHE A 110 -0.57 -2.97 21.53
CA PHE A 110 0.75 -3.56 21.47
C PHE A 110 0.71 -4.98 22.03
N PHE A 111 1.45 -5.91 21.43
CA PHE A 111 1.51 -7.31 21.87
C PHE A 111 2.94 -7.75 22.24
N GLY A 112 3.88 -6.82 22.33
CA GLY A 112 5.30 -7.12 22.37
C GLY A 112 5.96 -7.29 20.99
N ILE A 113 7.21 -7.74 21.01
CA ILE A 113 8.05 -7.96 19.82
C ILE A 113 8.25 -9.46 19.63
N GLY A 114 8.12 -9.93 18.38
CA GLY A 114 8.44 -11.30 17.97
C GLY A 114 7.27 -12.09 17.38
N ASN A 115 7.61 -13.18 16.68
CA ASN A 115 6.65 -14.00 15.94
C ASN A 115 5.70 -14.83 16.83
N LYS A 116 6.06 -15.01 18.10
CA LYS A 116 5.31 -15.81 19.09
C LYS A 116 4.69 -14.95 20.20
N ALA A 117 4.63 -13.64 20.01
CA ALA A 117 3.99 -12.70 20.92
C ALA A 117 2.56 -13.15 21.28
N PRO A 118 2.30 -13.56 22.54
CA PRO A 118 1.02 -14.13 22.94
C PRO A 118 -0.08 -13.06 22.95
N GLU A 119 -1.34 -13.47 22.87
CA GLU A 119 -2.48 -12.54 22.98
C GLU A 119 -2.57 -11.95 24.40
N SER A 120 -2.12 -12.67 25.42
CA SER A 120 -2.05 -12.16 26.80
C SER A 120 -1.00 -11.05 27.02
N ALA A 121 -0.16 -10.75 26.03
CA ALA A 121 0.76 -9.61 26.07
C ALA A 121 0.15 -8.33 25.50
N GLU A 122 -1.17 -8.34 25.28
CA GLU A 122 -1.96 -7.17 24.91
C GLU A 122 -1.77 -6.02 25.90
N GLU A 123 -1.39 -4.86 25.38
CA GLU A 123 -1.16 -3.61 26.10
C GLU A 123 -1.73 -2.47 25.25
N ASN A 124 -2.69 -1.72 25.77
CA ASN A 124 -3.24 -0.55 25.11
C ASN A 124 -2.31 0.66 25.26
N TYR A 125 -2.23 1.48 24.22
CA TYR A 125 -1.56 2.76 24.27
C TYR A 125 -2.23 3.76 23.33
N THR A 126 -2.27 5.03 23.72
CA THR A 126 -2.79 6.11 22.88
C THR A 126 -1.61 6.82 22.21
N SER A 127 -1.69 7.03 20.90
CA SER A 127 -0.64 7.66 20.11
C SER A 127 -1.17 8.88 19.38
N LEU A 128 -0.48 10.01 19.54
CA LEU A 128 -0.62 11.20 18.73
C LEU A 128 0.51 11.24 17.70
N SER A 129 0.16 11.19 16.41
CA SER A 129 1.13 11.01 15.33
C SER A 129 0.87 11.90 14.11
N TRP A 130 1.97 12.40 13.54
CA TRP A 130 2.06 12.98 12.22
C TRP A 130 3.04 12.16 11.40
N ASP A 131 2.56 11.44 10.40
CA ASP A 131 3.43 10.58 9.59
C ASP A 131 3.08 10.61 8.11
N GLY A 132 4.06 10.31 7.27
CA GLY A 132 3.88 10.43 5.86
C GLY A 132 5.14 10.16 5.06
N PHE A 133 4.98 10.16 3.76
CA PHE A 133 6.09 10.05 2.83
C PHE A 133 5.80 10.81 1.55
N VAL A 134 6.88 11.18 0.85
CA VAL A 134 6.83 11.65 -0.53
C VAL A 134 7.84 10.83 -1.31
N GLN A 135 7.41 10.27 -2.43
CA GLN A 135 8.24 9.52 -3.35
C GLN A 135 8.08 10.10 -4.75
N TYR A 136 9.21 10.25 -5.43
CA TYR A 136 9.27 10.60 -6.83
C TYR A 136 10.02 9.53 -7.58
N GLU A 137 9.47 9.10 -8.72
CA GLU A 137 10.16 8.19 -9.64
C GLU A 137 10.04 8.68 -11.09
N ARG A 138 11.12 8.49 -11.84
CA ARG A 138 11.17 8.77 -13.27
C ARG A 138 11.39 7.50 -14.07
N ARG A 139 10.63 7.33 -15.14
CA ARG A 139 10.82 6.24 -16.11
C ARG A 139 12.11 6.45 -16.89
N VAL A 140 13.11 5.60 -16.68
CA VAL A 140 14.44 5.68 -17.31
C VAL A 140 14.60 4.70 -18.47
N SER A 141 13.77 3.67 -18.52
CA SER A 141 13.74 2.63 -19.57
C SER A 141 12.30 2.10 -19.68
N PRO A 142 11.89 1.42 -20.77
CA PRO A 142 10.57 0.83 -20.84
C PRO A 142 10.26 0.01 -19.57
N LYS A 143 9.23 0.44 -18.83
CA LYS A 143 8.70 -0.20 -17.59
C LYS A 143 9.56 -0.04 -16.34
N ILE A 144 10.74 0.57 -16.41
CA ILE A 144 11.63 0.77 -15.25
C ILE A 144 11.59 2.24 -14.82
N TYR A 145 11.34 2.45 -13.53
CA TYR A 145 11.35 3.75 -12.87
C TYR A 145 12.43 3.75 -11.78
N VAL A 146 13.16 4.85 -11.69
CA VAL A 146 14.19 5.10 -10.67
C VAL A 146 13.83 6.39 -9.96
N GLY A 147 14.00 6.41 -8.65
CA GLY A 147 13.51 7.49 -7.84
C GLY A 147 14.10 7.58 -6.45
N GLY A 148 13.49 8.45 -5.64
CA GLY A 148 13.82 8.64 -4.24
C GLY A 148 12.55 8.76 -3.42
N ARG A 149 12.63 8.34 -2.16
CA ARG A 149 11.56 8.40 -1.17
C ARG A 149 12.07 9.05 0.10
N TYR A 150 11.32 10.03 0.57
CA TYR A 150 11.48 10.64 1.88
C TYR A 150 10.33 10.21 2.79
N ASP A 151 10.65 9.71 3.97
CA ASP A 151 9.70 9.31 5.02
C ASP A 151 9.89 10.19 6.25
N PHE A 152 8.78 10.58 6.85
CA PHE A 152 8.77 11.33 8.10
C PHE A 152 7.72 10.77 9.05
N ARG A 153 8.06 10.72 10.34
CA ARG A 153 7.13 10.45 11.43
C ARG A 153 7.53 11.27 12.65
N HIS A 154 6.54 11.84 13.29
CA HIS A 154 6.60 12.32 14.67
C HIS A 154 5.46 11.66 15.41
N GLU A 155 5.77 10.93 16.49
CA GLU A 155 4.80 10.16 17.25
C GLU A 155 5.09 10.31 18.74
N GLU A 156 4.06 10.64 19.51
CA GLU A 156 4.09 10.76 20.96
C GLU A 156 3.09 9.76 21.56
N LEU A 157 3.51 9.02 22.57
CA LEU A 157 2.64 8.13 23.33
C LEU A 157 2.03 8.96 24.47
N THR A 158 0.76 9.34 24.32
CA THR A 158 0.06 10.19 25.28
C THR A 158 -0.47 9.39 26.47
N GLU A 159 -0.78 8.11 26.26
CA GLU A 159 -1.23 7.18 27.30
C GLU A 159 -0.60 5.81 27.08
N THR A 160 -0.16 5.16 28.17
CA THR A 160 0.34 3.77 28.18
C THR A 160 -0.16 3.08 29.44
N GLU A 161 -0.28 1.76 29.43
CA GLU A 161 -0.63 1.00 30.63
C GLU A 161 0.55 1.02 31.62
N ALA A 162 0.29 1.40 32.88
CA ALA A 162 1.34 1.69 33.87
C ALA A 162 2.28 0.50 34.17
N SER A 163 1.79 -0.73 34.07
CA SER A 163 2.56 -1.97 34.24
C SER A 163 2.99 -2.61 32.90
N GLY A 164 2.76 -1.91 31.79
CA GLY A 164 3.04 -2.38 30.44
C GLY A 164 4.51 -2.26 30.04
N MET A 165 4.87 -2.94 28.96
CA MET A 165 6.23 -2.93 28.40
C MET A 165 6.62 -1.55 27.88
N LEU A 166 5.65 -0.76 27.38
CA LEU A 166 5.93 0.57 26.86
C LEU A 166 6.23 1.55 27.99
N ALA A 167 5.44 1.52 29.07
CA ALA A 167 5.67 2.35 30.26
C ALA A 167 7.00 2.04 30.97
N ALA A 168 7.48 0.80 30.91
CA ALA A 168 8.79 0.41 31.43
C ALA A 168 9.98 1.09 30.70
N GLY A 169 9.76 1.65 29.50
CA GLY A 169 10.76 2.42 28.77
C GLY A 169 11.93 1.59 28.19
N VAL A 170 11.83 0.26 28.23
CA VAL A 170 12.90 -0.65 27.75
C VAL A 170 12.89 -0.85 26.24
N ILE A 171 11.77 -0.53 25.58
CA ILE A 171 11.60 -0.67 24.14
C ILE A 171 11.94 0.67 23.47
N GLU A 172 12.80 0.63 22.44
CA GLU A 172 13.12 1.82 21.66
C GLU A 172 11.84 2.43 21.07
N GLY A 173 11.62 3.72 21.27
CA GLY A 173 10.40 4.42 20.87
C GLY A 173 9.28 4.46 21.92
N SER A 174 9.46 3.85 23.10
CA SER A 174 8.50 3.94 24.23
C SER A 174 8.19 5.37 24.69
N THR A 175 9.12 6.31 24.51
CA THR A 175 8.93 7.72 24.85
C THR A 175 8.49 8.57 23.64
N GLY A 176 7.96 7.92 22.61
CA GLY A 176 7.71 8.53 21.30
C GLY A 176 8.92 8.46 20.38
N THR A 177 8.73 8.86 19.13
CA THR A 177 9.79 8.85 18.13
C THR A 177 9.61 10.00 17.13
N ARG A 178 10.74 10.59 16.74
CA ARG A 178 10.83 11.40 15.53
C ARG A 178 11.75 10.68 14.58
N ALA A 179 11.26 10.28 13.42
CA ALA A 179 12.03 9.61 12.40
C ALA A 179 11.94 10.39 11.10
N SER A 180 13.10 10.64 10.49
CA SER A 180 13.20 11.23 9.16
C SER A 180 14.21 10.40 8.37
N GLY A 181 13.80 9.96 7.19
CA GLY A 181 14.57 9.04 6.37
C GLY A 181 14.46 9.36 4.90
N LEU A 182 15.55 9.11 4.17
CA LEU A 182 15.65 9.31 2.73
C LEU A 182 16.32 8.10 2.11
N GLY A 183 15.93 7.73 0.89
CA GLY A 183 16.74 6.84 0.09
C GLY A 183 16.12 6.48 -1.26
N PRO A 184 16.83 5.64 -2.04
CA PRO A 184 16.46 5.34 -3.41
C PRO A 184 15.29 4.37 -3.52
N THR A 185 14.59 4.45 -4.66
CA THR A 185 13.58 3.48 -5.09
C THR A 185 13.85 3.02 -6.51
N LEU A 186 13.56 1.75 -6.76
CA LEU A 186 13.58 1.12 -8.08
C LEU A 186 12.26 0.39 -8.27
N SER A 187 11.53 0.74 -9.33
CA SER A 187 10.24 0.13 -9.64
C SER A 187 10.22 -0.43 -11.05
N TYR A 188 9.68 -1.63 -11.21
CA TYR A 188 9.37 -2.25 -12.50
C TYR A 188 7.85 -2.43 -12.60
N ASP A 189 7.22 -1.77 -13.57
CA ASP A 189 5.77 -1.76 -13.71
C ASP A 189 5.31 -2.07 -15.14
N THR A 190 4.65 -3.22 -15.27
CA THR A 190 4.04 -3.72 -16.51
C THR A 190 2.54 -3.92 -16.38
N ARG A 191 1.93 -3.44 -15.30
CA ARG A 191 0.49 -3.60 -15.07
C ARG A 191 -0.27 -2.96 -16.23
N ASN A 192 -1.22 -3.72 -16.77
CA ASN A 192 -2.10 -3.24 -17.83
C ASN A 192 -3.11 -2.18 -17.35
N HIS A 193 -3.32 -2.11 -16.04
CA HIS A 193 -4.25 -1.16 -15.41
C HIS A 193 -3.76 -0.87 -13.99
N LEU A 194 -3.85 0.39 -13.54
CA LEU A 194 -3.30 0.83 -12.26
C LEU A 194 -4.06 0.24 -11.06
N TYR A 195 -5.39 0.42 -11.02
CA TYR A 195 -6.20 0.09 -9.85
C TYR A 195 -6.76 -1.35 -9.83
N THR A 196 -7.09 -1.91 -10.99
CA THR A 196 -7.54 -3.31 -11.17
C THR A 196 -6.70 -4.06 -12.20
N PRO A 197 -5.42 -4.37 -11.89
CA PRO A 197 -4.54 -5.08 -12.80
C PRO A 197 -5.09 -6.47 -13.12
N ARG A 198 -5.06 -6.85 -14.41
CA ARG A 198 -5.45 -8.19 -14.88
C ARG A 198 -4.29 -9.00 -15.44
N LYS A 199 -3.23 -8.31 -15.87
CA LYS A 199 -1.99 -8.92 -16.37
C LYS A 199 -0.80 -8.01 -16.10
N GLY A 200 0.39 -8.62 -16.09
CA GLY A 200 1.64 -7.91 -15.87
C GLY A 200 2.13 -8.08 -14.44
N ALA A 201 3.04 -7.20 -14.03
CA ALA A 201 3.73 -7.27 -12.76
C ALA A 201 4.02 -5.86 -12.24
N TYR A 202 4.13 -5.73 -10.92
CA TYR A 202 4.69 -4.57 -10.25
C TYR A 202 5.72 -5.07 -9.24
N HIS A 203 6.96 -4.61 -9.38
CA HIS A 203 8.03 -4.93 -8.45
C HIS A 203 8.63 -3.61 -7.96
N GLN A 204 8.84 -3.49 -6.66
CA GLN A 204 9.53 -2.34 -6.09
C GLN A 204 10.59 -2.81 -5.10
N ALA A 205 11.77 -2.19 -5.19
CA ALA A 205 12.81 -2.27 -4.18
C ALA A 205 13.09 -0.86 -3.65
N SER A 206 13.22 -0.72 -2.34
CA SER A 206 13.52 0.56 -1.71
C SER A 206 14.41 0.40 -0.50
N VAL A 207 15.28 1.38 -0.29
CA VAL A 207 16.14 1.51 0.88
C VAL A 207 15.94 2.89 1.46
N GLN A 208 15.74 3.00 2.76
CA GLN A 208 15.63 4.27 3.48
C GLN A 208 16.63 4.28 4.62
N ALA A 209 17.47 5.31 4.66
CA ALA A 209 18.36 5.58 5.78
C ALA A 209 17.70 6.65 6.66
N PHE A 210 17.39 6.29 7.91
CA PHE A 210 16.89 7.19 8.93
C PHE A 210 18.02 7.63 9.84
N GLY A 211 18.05 8.90 10.20
CA GLY A 211 19.14 9.38 11.05
C GLY A 211 18.96 10.77 11.65
N LYS A 212 19.85 11.06 12.61
CA LYS A 212 19.91 12.35 13.31
C LYS A 212 20.23 13.52 12.37
N ALA A 213 21.00 13.27 11.31
CA ALA A 213 21.31 14.27 10.30
C ALA A 213 20.07 14.82 9.58
N LEU A 214 18.96 14.06 9.55
CA LEU A 214 17.68 14.49 8.99
C LEU A 214 16.68 14.94 10.08
N GLY A 215 17.15 15.13 11.32
CA GLY A 215 16.32 15.51 12.47
C GLY A 215 15.58 14.35 13.14
N GLY A 216 15.98 13.10 12.90
CA GLY A 216 15.47 11.93 13.64
C GLY A 216 16.08 11.77 15.03
N SER A 217 15.40 11.05 15.93
CA SER A 217 15.86 10.73 17.29
C SER A 217 16.88 9.58 17.29
N THR A 218 16.69 8.58 16.44
CA THR A 218 17.56 7.41 16.30
C THR A 218 18.11 7.28 14.88
N SER A 219 19.00 6.29 14.67
CA SER A 219 19.56 6.00 13.35
C SER A 219 19.42 4.52 13.03
N PHE A 220 18.79 4.24 11.90
CA PHE A 220 18.44 2.90 11.45
C PHE A 220 18.20 2.90 9.94
N ASN A 221 18.21 1.72 9.32
CA ASN A 221 17.84 1.56 7.92
C ASN A 221 16.59 0.70 7.80
N ARG A 222 15.79 0.96 6.76
CA ARG A 222 14.66 0.14 6.35
C ARG A 222 14.83 -0.28 4.90
N TYR A 223 14.58 -1.54 4.63
CA TYR A 223 14.64 -2.13 3.30
C TYR A 223 13.28 -2.75 3.01
N THR A 224 12.73 -2.48 1.82
CA THR A 224 11.45 -3.05 1.40
C THR A 224 11.59 -3.64 0.00
N LEU A 225 11.13 -4.87 -0.17
CA LEU A 225 10.94 -5.52 -1.46
C LEU A 225 9.46 -5.89 -1.59
N ASP A 226 8.82 -5.50 -2.68
CA ASP A 226 7.42 -5.81 -2.98
C ASP A 226 7.33 -6.40 -4.39
N PHE A 227 6.94 -7.66 -4.48
CA PHE A 227 6.80 -8.37 -5.75
C PHE A 227 5.35 -8.73 -5.98
N ARG A 228 4.75 -8.23 -7.05
CA ARG A 228 3.37 -8.51 -7.44
C ARG A 228 3.30 -9.03 -8.86
N LYS A 229 2.49 -10.06 -9.08
CA LYS A 229 2.25 -10.64 -10.40
C LYS A 229 0.78 -10.94 -10.59
N TYR A 230 0.27 -10.65 -11.79
CA TYR A 230 -1.13 -10.83 -12.14
C TYR A 230 -1.22 -11.74 -13.36
N PHE A 231 -1.89 -12.88 -13.18
CA PHE A 231 -2.10 -13.89 -14.20
C PHE A 231 -3.57 -13.85 -14.64
N PRO A 232 -3.85 -13.66 -15.94
CA PRO A 232 -5.18 -13.89 -16.47
C PRO A 232 -5.62 -15.32 -16.18
N ALA A 233 -6.86 -15.49 -15.75
CA ALA A 233 -7.53 -16.78 -15.58
C ALA A 233 -8.76 -16.84 -16.53
N PRO A 234 -9.41 -18.01 -16.72
CA PRO A 234 -10.53 -18.15 -17.63
C PRO A 234 -11.62 -17.07 -17.48
N GLY A 235 -12.15 -16.62 -18.62
CA GLY A 235 -13.12 -15.53 -18.67
C GLY A 235 -12.51 -14.18 -18.27
N ARG A 236 -13.08 -13.54 -17.24
CA ARG A 236 -12.62 -12.24 -16.73
C ARG A 236 -11.79 -12.34 -15.44
N ALA A 237 -11.57 -13.55 -14.94
CA ALA A 237 -10.89 -13.79 -13.69
C ALA A 237 -9.39 -13.46 -13.74
N VAL A 238 -8.79 -13.28 -12.56
CA VAL A 238 -7.36 -12.99 -12.36
C VAL A 238 -6.87 -13.72 -11.13
N VAL A 239 -5.72 -14.39 -11.24
CA VAL A 239 -4.93 -14.80 -10.07
C VAL A 239 -3.88 -13.74 -9.82
N ALA A 240 -3.98 -13.06 -8.68
CA ALA A 240 -3.01 -12.06 -8.24
C ALA A 240 -2.18 -12.65 -7.09
N VAL A 241 -0.86 -12.49 -7.15
CA VAL A 241 0.05 -12.93 -6.07
C VAL A 241 0.96 -11.79 -5.65
N GLN A 242 1.28 -11.74 -4.37
CA GLN A 242 2.23 -10.81 -3.77
C GLN A 242 3.19 -11.54 -2.83
N ALA A 243 4.47 -11.16 -2.88
CA ALA A 243 5.45 -11.43 -1.84
C ALA A 243 6.06 -10.10 -1.40
N GLN A 244 5.99 -9.77 -0.11
CA GLN A 244 6.59 -8.57 0.45
C GLN A 244 7.57 -8.95 1.56
N PHE A 245 8.75 -8.34 1.52
CA PHE A 245 9.79 -8.45 2.53
C PHE A 245 10.12 -7.08 3.07
N THR A 246 10.12 -6.94 4.39
CA THR A 246 10.57 -5.72 5.09
C THR A 246 11.68 -6.10 6.04
N ALA A 247 12.74 -5.32 6.07
CA ALA A 247 13.86 -5.52 6.97
C ALA A 247 14.35 -4.22 7.56
N THR A 248 14.86 -4.28 8.79
CA THR A 248 15.38 -3.12 9.50
C THR A 248 16.71 -3.41 10.20
N SER A 249 17.61 -2.43 10.23
CA SER A 249 18.94 -2.53 10.88
C SER A 249 19.24 -1.28 11.71
N GLY A 250 20.07 -1.39 12.75
CA GLY A 250 20.36 -0.27 13.67
C GLY A 250 19.40 -0.17 14.85
N LYS A 251 19.26 1.05 15.41
CA LYS A 251 18.39 1.35 16.57
C LYS A 251 16.99 1.72 16.09
N VAL A 252 16.16 0.69 15.89
CA VAL A 252 14.84 0.81 15.27
C VAL A 252 13.80 1.02 16.38
N PRO A 253 13.09 2.16 16.38
CA PRO A 253 11.97 2.34 17.31
C PRO A 253 10.83 1.39 16.93
N PHE A 254 10.04 0.92 17.89
CA PHE A 254 9.05 -0.14 17.65
C PHE A 254 8.03 0.23 16.57
N GLN A 255 7.76 1.52 16.39
CA GLN A 255 6.92 2.11 15.36
C GLN A 255 7.37 1.80 13.93
N TYR A 256 8.68 1.54 13.75
CA TYR A 256 9.32 1.25 12.47
C TYR A 256 9.76 -0.20 12.30
N LEU A 257 9.57 -1.05 13.31
CA LEU A 257 9.78 -2.49 13.16
C LEU A 257 8.92 -3.02 12.02
N ALA A 258 9.43 -4.04 11.35
CA ALA A 258 8.71 -4.74 10.32
C ALA A 258 7.49 -5.42 10.95
N ALA A 259 6.29 -5.12 10.43
CA ALA A 259 5.03 -5.52 11.05
C ALA A 259 4.11 -6.20 10.03
N ILE A 260 3.35 -7.18 10.50
CA ILE A 260 2.35 -7.90 9.70
C ILE A 260 0.96 -7.76 10.33
N GLY A 261 -0.07 -7.83 9.49
CA GLY A 261 -1.47 -7.66 9.87
C GLY A 261 -2.18 -6.59 9.05
N GLY A 262 -3.40 -6.26 9.45
CA GLY A 262 -4.18 -5.16 8.89
C GLY A 262 -4.85 -5.48 7.54
N SER A 263 -5.42 -4.44 6.91
CA SER A 263 -6.30 -4.61 5.76
C SER A 263 -5.59 -4.86 4.42
N THR A 264 -4.26 -4.69 4.36
CA THR A 264 -3.47 -4.75 3.12
C THR A 264 -2.46 -5.89 3.07
N LEU A 265 -1.75 -6.19 4.18
CA LEU A 265 -0.68 -7.20 4.19
C LEU A 265 -1.15 -8.57 4.67
N LEU A 266 -1.84 -8.64 5.80
CA LEU A 266 -2.28 -9.93 6.36
C LEU A 266 -3.65 -9.78 7.03
N ARG A 267 -4.68 -9.74 6.17
CA ARG A 267 -6.09 -9.67 6.60
C ARG A 267 -6.44 -10.87 7.47
N GLY A 268 -7.21 -10.64 8.53
CA GLY A 268 -7.52 -11.61 9.58
C GLY A 268 -6.73 -11.36 10.86
N TYR A 269 -5.68 -10.54 10.81
CA TYR A 269 -4.93 -10.09 11.98
C TYR A 269 -5.07 -8.58 12.18
N LEU A 270 -5.04 -8.12 13.43
CA LEU A 270 -4.99 -6.68 13.74
C LEU A 270 -3.77 -6.04 13.07
N ASN A 271 -3.86 -4.77 12.70
CA ASN A 271 -2.72 -4.04 12.15
C ASN A 271 -1.53 -4.10 13.13
N ALA A 272 -0.35 -4.47 12.62
CA ALA A 272 0.86 -4.66 13.41
C ALA A 272 0.72 -5.61 14.63
N ARG A 273 -0.12 -6.65 14.50
CA ARG A 273 -0.32 -7.70 15.52
C ARG A 273 0.98 -8.40 15.89
N TYR A 274 1.85 -8.65 14.91
CA TYR A 274 3.22 -9.11 15.13
C TYR A 274 4.18 -8.10 14.52
N ARG A 275 5.25 -7.78 15.26
CA ARG A 275 6.32 -6.90 14.81
C ARG A 275 7.68 -7.41 15.26
N ASP A 276 8.69 -7.27 14.41
CA ASP A 276 10.09 -7.59 14.71
C ASP A 276 11.02 -6.89 13.70
N ARG A 277 12.33 -7.15 13.74
CA ARG A 277 13.30 -6.50 12.86
C ARG A 277 13.04 -6.76 11.38
N HIS A 278 12.55 -7.95 11.05
CA HIS A 278 12.28 -8.38 9.69
C HIS A 278 10.89 -9.01 9.57
N ALA A 279 10.30 -8.94 8.39
CA ALA A 279 9.02 -9.56 8.08
C ALA A 279 8.98 -10.08 6.64
N GLU A 280 8.26 -11.18 6.46
CA GLU A 280 7.88 -11.71 5.14
C GLU A 280 6.37 -11.97 5.11
N VAL A 281 5.75 -11.63 4.00
CA VAL A 281 4.30 -11.79 3.79
C VAL A 281 4.06 -12.26 2.36
N PHE A 282 3.28 -13.33 2.24
CA PHE A 282 2.84 -13.90 0.97
C PHE A 282 1.32 -13.82 0.89
N GLN A 283 0.78 -13.36 -0.24
CA GLN A 283 -0.64 -13.27 -0.49
C GLN A 283 -0.99 -13.81 -1.87
N ALA A 284 -2.14 -14.46 -1.99
CA ALA A 284 -2.74 -14.85 -3.25
C ALA A 284 -4.23 -14.49 -3.25
N GLU A 285 -4.72 -13.96 -4.36
CA GLU A 285 -6.12 -13.64 -4.57
C GLU A 285 -6.61 -14.21 -5.90
N TYR A 286 -7.76 -14.87 -5.87
CA TYR A 286 -8.56 -15.16 -7.04
C TYR A 286 -9.66 -14.11 -7.17
N ARG A 287 -9.51 -13.20 -8.15
CA ARG A 287 -10.43 -12.07 -8.38
C ARG A 287 -11.34 -12.40 -9.55
N LEU A 288 -12.65 -12.39 -9.31
CA LEU A 288 -13.68 -12.70 -10.31
C LEU A 288 -14.65 -11.51 -10.45
N PRO A 289 -14.53 -10.72 -11.52
CA PRO A 289 -15.59 -9.79 -11.92
C PRO A 289 -16.84 -10.58 -12.29
N LEU A 290 -17.99 -10.29 -11.67
CA LEU A 290 -19.23 -11.02 -11.90
C LEU A 290 -20.09 -10.31 -12.95
N PHE A 291 -20.84 -9.30 -12.53
CA PHE A 291 -21.73 -8.53 -13.41
C PHE A 291 -21.69 -7.04 -13.03
N TRP A 292 -21.92 -6.18 -14.01
CA TRP A 292 -21.97 -4.72 -13.84
C TRP A 292 -20.72 -4.15 -13.13
N ARG A 293 -20.88 -3.66 -11.89
CA ARG A 293 -19.84 -3.08 -11.05
C ARG A 293 -19.45 -4.02 -9.90
N ILE A 294 -20.02 -5.22 -9.84
CA ILE A 294 -19.83 -6.16 -8.73
C ILE A 294 -18.80 -7.22 -9.12
N GLY A 295 -17.86 -7.48 -8.21
CA GLY A 295 -16.92 -8.59 -8.28
C GLY A 295 -16.77 -9.27 -6.94
N VAL A 296 -16.21 -10.48 -6.95
CA VAL A 296 -15.88 -11.23 -5.74
C VAL A 296 -14.42 -11.64 -5.75
N VAL A 297 -13.86 -11.84 -4.56
CA VAL A 297 -12.47 -12.24 -4.36
C VAL A 297 -12.43 -13.36 -3.32
N ALA A 298 -11.67 -14.40 -3.60
CA ALA A 298 -11.21 -15.35 -2.59
C ALA A 298 -9.72 -15.13 -2.37
N PHE A 299 -9.26 -15.08 -1.12
CA PHE A 299 -7.87 -14.79 -0.82
C PHE A 299 -7.31 -15.69 0.29
N ALA A 300 -6.00 -15.92 0.21
CA ALA A 300 -5.22 -16.57 1.24
C ALA A 300 -3.91 -15.80 1.42
N ALA A 301 -3.43 -15.74 2.65
CA ALA A 301 -2.23 -15.03 3.01
C ALA A 301 -1.51 -15.75 4.16
N ALA A 302 -0.19 -15.61 4.21
CA ALA A 302 0.63 -16.12 5.29
C ALA A 302 1.83 -15.21 5.48
N GLY A 303 2.17 -14.90 6.72
CA GLY A 303 3.32 -14.05 7.01
C GLY A 303 3.94 -14.34 8.36
N LYS A 304 5.14 -13.80 8.57
CA LYS A 304 5.83 -13.89 9.84
C LYS A 304 6.77 -12.70 10.04
N VAL A 305 7.15 -12.51 11.28
CA VAL A 305 8.22 -11.58 11.68
C VAL A 305 9.40 -12.36 12.26
N ALA A 306 10.58 -11.78 12.25
CA ALA A 306 11.78 -12.41 12.80
C ALA A 306 12.81 -11.37 13.26
N PRO A 307 13.64 -11.71 14.27
CA PRO A 307 14.72 -10.85 14.72
C PRO A 307 15.91 -10.85 13.76
N ASP A 308 16.13 -11.96 13.03
CA ASP A 308 17.28 -12.14 12.13
C ASP A 308 16.84 -12.56 10.72
N PHE A 309 17.60 -12.14 9.71
CA PHE A 309 17.39 -12.56 8.32
C PHE A 309 17.47 -14.07 8.12
N SER A 310 18.36 -14.77 8.84
CA SER A 310 18.50 -16.24 8.77
C SER A 310 17.24 -16.97 9.23
N GLN A 311 16.39 -16.29 10.00
CA GLN A 311 15.12 -16.82 10.48
C GLN A 311 13.96 -16.49 9.54
N LEU A 312 14.14 -15.73 8.45
CA LEU A 312 13.14 -15.54 7.38
C LEU A 312 13.11 -16.74 6.43
N VAL A 313 12.83 -17.90 6.99
CA VAL A 313 12.50 -19.13 6.26
C VAL A 313 10.98 -19.32 6.35
N PRO A 314 10.27 -19.75 5.29
CA PRO A 314 8.80 -19.88 5.28
C PRO A 314 8.28 -21.05 6.15
N THR A 315 8.57 -20.98 7.45
CA THR A 315 8.16 -21.87 8.54
C THR A 315 7.55 -21.03 9.66
N SER A 316 6.61 -21.61 10.41
CA SER A 316 5.88 -20.90 11.49
C SER A 316 5.21 -19.60 11.01
N LEU A 317 4.68 -19.63 9.78
CA LEU A 317 3.87 -18.55 9.25
C LEU A 317 2.52 -18.49 9.97
N HIS A 318 1.97 -17.29 10.06
CA HIS A 318 0.62 -17.00 10.52
C HIS A 318 -0.33 -16.99 9.31
N PRO A 319 -1.12 -18.05 9.08
CA PRO A 319 -2.01 -18.13 7.93
C PRO A 319 -3.31 -17.39 8.19
N ALA A 320 -3.87 -16.83 7.14
CA ALA A 320 -5.22 -16.30 7.10
C ALA A 320 -5.84 -16.49 5.71
N GLY A 321 -7.16 -16.45 5.64
CA GLY A 321 -7.88 -16.54 4.39
C GLY A 321 -9.25 -15.93 4.49
N GLY A 322 -9.91 -15.69 3.36
CA GLY A 322 -11.21 -15.04 3.38
C GLY A 322 -11.83 -14.84 2.01
N LEU A 323 -12.99 -14.20 2.06
CA LEU A 323 -13.79 -13.83 0.90
C LEU A 323 -14.06 -12.33 0.93
N GLY A 324 -14.24 -11.74 -0.24
CA GLY A 324 -14.52 -10.32 -0.35
C GLY A 324 -15.40 -9.97 -1.52
N VAL A 325 -16.08 -8.83 -1.40
CA VAL A 325 -16.89 -8.22 -2.46
C VAL A 325 -16.18 -6.94 -2.92
N ARG A 326 -16.28 -6.66 -4.22
CA ARG A 326 -15.78 -5.46 -4.87
C ARG A 326 -16.95 -4.73 -5.52
N TYR A 327 -17.05 -3.44 -5.29
CA TYR A 327 -17.96 -2.55 -6.02
C TYR A 327 -17.16 -1.47 -6.74
N ARG A 328 -17.18 -1.49 -8.08
CA ARG A 328 -16.44 -0.57 -8.94
C ARG A 328 -17.12 0.80 -8.97
N LEU A 329 -16.40 1.81 -8.47
CA LEU A 329 -16.89 3.16 -8.22
C LEU A 329 -16.82 4.06 -9.46
N ASN A 330 -15.83 3.85 -10.31
CA ASN A 330 -15.62 4.65 -11.49
C ASN A 330 -15.05 3.81 -12.65
N ASP A 331 -15.02 4.43 -13.81
CA ASP A 331 -14.56 3.76 -15.03
C ASP A 331 -13.03 3.64 -15.06
N GLU A 332 -12.35 4.42 -14.21
CA GLU A 332 -10.94 4.23 -13.87
C GLU A 332 -10.72 2.97 -13.02
N GLY A 333 -11.74 2.19 -12.66
CA GLY A 333 -11.56 0.88 -12.03
C GLY A 333 -11.17 0.91 -10.55
N ILE A 334 -11.49 1.99 -9.83
CA ILE A 334 -11.36 2.03 -8.37
C ILE A 334 -12.48 1.20 -7.74
N ASN A 335 -12.13 0.26 -6.86
CA ASN A 335 -13.08 -0.58 -6.15
C ASN A 335 -13.25 -0.13 -4.69
N LEU A 336 -14.50 -0.11 -4.22
CA LEU A 336 -14.83 -0.28 -2.82
C LEU A 336 -14.74 -1.76 -2.47
N ARG A 337 -14.08 -2.07 -1.36
CA ARG A 337 -13.74 -3.41 -0.92
C ARG A 337 -14.35 -3.68 0.45
N VAL A 338 -15.06 -4.80 0.54
CA VAL A 338 -15.51 -5.40 1.80
C VAL A 338 -14.94 -6.81 1.86
N ASP A 339 -14.01 -7.06 2.78
CA ASP A 339 -13.35 -8.37 2.94
C ASP A 339 -13.71 -8.95 4.31
N ALA A 340 -14.19 -10.19 4.35
CA ALA A 340 -14.31 -10.99 5.56
C ALA A 340 -13.13 -11.98 5.61
N ALA A 341 -12.33 -11.90 6.67
CA ALA A 341 -11.13 -12.71 6.84
C ALA A 341 -11.22 -13.55 8.12
N LEU A 342 -10.62 -14.74 8.06
CA LEU A 342 -10.50 -15.69 9.16
C LEU A 342 -9.02 -15.97 9.42
N SER A 343 -8.65 -15.99 10.69
CA SER A 343 -7.32 -16.33 11.19
C SER A 343 -7.45 -17.05 12.54
N LYS A 344 -6.31 -17.39 13.16
CA LYS A 344 -6.29 -17.93 14.54
C LYS A 344 -6.69 -16.92 15.60
N SER A 345 -6.48 -15.62 15.36
CA SER A 345 -6.70 -14.60 16.38
C SER A 345 -8.17 -14.18 16.47
N MET A 346 -8.84 -13.85 15.37
CA MET A 346 -10.30 -13.66 15.31
C MET A 346 -10.79 -13.42 13.85
N PRO A 347 -12.09 -13.62 13.55
CA PRO A 347 -12.71 -13.12 12.31
C PRO A 347 -12.67 -11.59 12.26
N ALA A 348 -12.38 -11.03 11.08
CA ALA A 348 -12.33 -9.57 10.88
C ALA A 348 -13.02 -9.17 9.57
N VAL A 349 -13.73 -8.04 9.59
CA VAL A 349 -14.31 -7.42 8.39
C VAL A 349 -13.60 -6.11 8.11
N TYR A 350 -13.14 -5.95 6.86
CA TYR A 350 -12.41 -4.76 6.42
C TYR A 350 -13.19 -3.99 5.37
N PHE A 351 -13.27 -2.68 5.56
CA PHE A 351 -13.77 -1.73 4.56
C PHE A 351 -12.59 -0.93 4.02
N SER A 352 -12.38 -0.95 2.71
CA SER A 352 -11.21 -0.29 2.10
C SER A 352 -11.50 0.12 0.66
N LEU A 353 -10.57 0.86 0.07
CA LEU A 353 -10.61 1.24 -1.34
C LEU A 353 -9.40 0.67 -2.05
N TYR A 354 -9.55 0.50 -3.36
CA TYR A 354 -8.61 -0.21 -4.22
C TYR A 354 -8.56 -1.72 -3.90
N GLU A 355 -7.77 -2.44 -4.67
CA GLU A 355 -7.41 -3.83 -4.33
C GLU A 355 -6.41 -3.85 -3.17
N ALA A 356 -6.27 -5.01 -2.50
CA ALA A 356 -5.32 -5.18 -1.40
C ALA A 356 -3.87 -4.91 -1.83
N PHE A 357 -3.53 -5.31 -3.07
CA PHE A 357 -2.23 -5.14 -3.71
C PHE A 357 -2.31 -5.17 -5.24
#